data_AF-A0A2E3HTV7-F1
#
_entry.id   AF-A0A2E3HTV7-F1
#
_cell.length_a   1.000
_cell.length_b   1.000
_cell.length_c   1.000
_cell.angle_alpha   90.00
_cell.angle_beta   90.00
_cell.angle_gamma   90.00
#
_symmetry.space_group_name_H-M   'P 1'
#
loop_
_entity.id
_entity.type
_entity.pdbx_description
1 polymer ?
#
loop_
_entity_poly.entity_id
_entity_poly.type
_entity_poly.pdbx_seq_one_letter_code
_entity_poly.pdbx_strand_id
1 'polypeptide(L)' 'MRNPQGPSSGEDRVLRGGSWPNVSNLLRVAYQFNFNPMGANFNCGFRCVSEYSTMQQ' A
#
# COMPACT_ATOMS: atom_id res chain seq x y z
N MET A 1 -15.40 2.55 13.13
CA MET A 1 -14.29 2.51 12.16
C MET A 1 -13.69 1.11 12.18
N ARG A 2 -14.31 0.14 11.46
CA ARG A 2 -13.97 -1.30 11.56
C ARG A 2 -13.11 -1.79 10.39
N ASN A 3 -13.29 -1.22 9.20
CA ASN A 3 -12.53 -1.53 7.99
C ASN A 3 -12.24 -0.22 7.23
N PRO A 4 -11.27 0.59 7.69
CA PRO A 4 -10.99 1.87 7.06
C PRO A 4 -10.49 1.67 5.63
N GLN A 5 -11.20 2.24 4.65
CA GLN A 5 -10.81 2.21 3.23
C GLN A 5 -9.90 3.39 2.83
N GLY A 6 -9.60 4.29 3.79
CA GLY A 6 -8.96 5.56 3.51
C GLY A 6 -9.96 6.64 3.05
N PRO A 7 -9.47 7.83 2.67
CA PRO A 7 -10.30 8.93 2.18
C PRO A 7 -10.92 8.62 0.80
N SER A 8 -12.05 9.26 0.50
CA SER A 8 -12.76 9.09 -0.78
C SER A 8 -12.07 9.78 -1.97
N SER A 9 -11.14 10.70 -1.70
CA SER A 9 -10.37 11.42 -2.71
C SER A 9 -8.91 11.59 -2.27
N GLY A 10 -8.03 11.82 -3.25
CA GLY A 10 -6.59 12.02 -3.07
C GLY A 10 -5.86 11.84 -4.39
N GLU A 11 -4.76 12.58 -4.57
CA GLU A 11 -3.93 12.50 -5.79
C GLU A 11 -2.98 11.30 -5.74
N ASP A 12 -2.47 10.96 -4.55
CA ASP A 12 -1.51 9.89 -4.33
C ASP A 12 -2.15 8.64 -3.71
N ARG A 13 -1.49 7.49 -3.93
CA ARG A 13 -1.78 6.21 -3.28
C ARG A 13 -0.64 5.81 -2.36
N VAL A 14 -0.98 5.05 -1.32
CA VAL A 14 0.00 4.59 -0.32
C VAL A 14 0.76 3.37 -0.86
N LEU A 15 2.09 3.44 -0.80
CA LEU A 15 3.00 2.30 -0.95
C LEU A 15 3.65 1.97 0.40
N ARG A 16 3.91 0.68 0.64
CA ARG A 16 4.49 0.16 1.89
C ARG A 16 5.63 -0.81 1.61
N GLY A 17 6.48 -1.02 2.61
CA GLY A 17 7.55 -2.03 2.59
C GLY A 17 8.91 -1.54 2.07
N GLY A 18 8.93 -0.46 1.28
CA GLY A 18 10.16 0.06 0.68
C GLY A 18 10.73 -0.87 -0.40
N SER A 19 11.97 -0.59 -0.81
CA SER A 19 12.64 -1.19 -1.96
C SER A 19 14.17 -1.20 -1.77
N TRP A 20 14.91 -1.85 -2.68
CA TRP A 20 16.36 -2.04 -2.58
C TRP A 20 17.22 -0.78 -2.32
N PRO A 21 16.91 0.45 -2.83
CA PRO A 21 17.74 1.63 -2.57
C PRO A 21 17.39 2.32 -1.24
N ASN A 22 16.37 1.86 -0.54
CA ASN A 22 15.88 2.55 0.65
C ASN A 22 16.74 2.24 1.87
N VAL A 23 17.08 3.30 2.61
CA VAL A 23 17.74 3.23 3.91
C VAL A 23 16.80 2.68 5.00
N SER A 24 17.36 2.12 6.07
CA SER A 24 16.65 1.33 7.07
C SER A 24 15.46 2.05 7.73
N ASN A 25 15.52 3.37 7.90
CA ASN A 25 14.44 4.17 8.48
C ASN A 25 13.16 4.20 7.61
N LEU A 26 13.31 3.97 6.31
CA LEU A 26 12.22 3.92 5.32
C LEU A 26 11.63 2.50 5.17
N LEU A 27 12.30 1.47 5.70
CA LEU A 27 11.86 0.07 5.65
C LEU A 27 10.98 -0.33 6.85
N ARG A 28 10.67 0.61 7.75
CA ARG A 28 9.83 0.34 8.92
C ARG A 28 8.42 -0.02 8.49
N VAL A 29 7.82 -1.00 9.18
CA VAL A 29 6.46 -1.50 8.88
C VAL A 29 5.39 -0.40 8.88
N ALA A 30 5.53 0.60 9.76
CA ALA A 30 4.59 1.71 9.87
C ALA A 30 4.83 2.83 8.84
N TYR A 31 5.96 2.79 8.11
CA TYR A 31 6.29 3.81 7.11
C TYR A 31 5.34 3.71 5.91
N GLN A 32 4.95 4.87 5.39
CA GLN A 32 4.00 5.02 4.29
C GLN A 32 4.58 6.01 3.29
N PHE A 33 4.79 5.53 2.06
CA PHE A 33 5.12 6.40 0.94
C PHE A 33 3.82 6.83 0.26
N ASN A 34 3.76 8.09 -0.17
CA ASN A 34 2.73 8.56 -1.09
C ASN A 34 3.32 8.57 -2.48
N PHE A 35 2.60 8.02 -3.45
CA PHE A 35 3.05 7.94 -4.82
C PHE A 35 1.91 8.17 -5.79
N ASN A 36 2.17 8.95 -6.84
CA ASN A 36 1.19 9.24 -7.87
C ASN A 36 0.86 7.94 -8.64
N PRO A 37 -0.42 7.52 -8.71
CA PRO A 37 -0.80 6.26 -9.34
C PRO A 37 -0.58 6.22 -10.86
N MET A 38 -0.37 7.37 -11.52
CA MET A 38 -0.02 7.45 -12.94
C MET A 38 1.49 7.23 -13.19
N GLY A 39 2.31 7.29 -12.14
CA GLY A 39 3.74 7.03 -12.23
C GLY A 39 4.04 5.54 -12.36
N ALA A 40 5.04 5.20 -13.15
CA ALA A 40 5.64 3.87 -13.16
C ALA A 40 7.07 3.97 -12.64
N ASN A 41 7.43 3.11 -11.68
CA ASN A 41 8.77 3.06 -11.11
C ASN A 41 9.16 1.59 -10.90
N PHE A 42 10.35 1.21 -11.35
CA PHE A 42 10.85 -0.16 -11.25
C PHE A 42 11.07 -0.65 -9.80
N ASN A 43 11.05 0.26 -8.83
CA ASN A 43 11.10 -0.03 -7.40
C ASN A 43 9.71 -0.18 -6.76
N CYS A 44 8.64 0.03 -7.52
CA CYS A 44 7.26 -0.02 -7.06
C CYS A 44 6.53 -1.22 -7.66
N GLY A 45 5.81 -1.96 -6.80
CA GLY A 45 4.96 -3.07 -7.20
C GLY A 45 3.81 -3.23 -6.21
N PHE A 46 3.02 -4.30 -6.36
CA PHE A 46 1.89 -4.58 -5.47
C PHE A 46 1.74 -6.07 -5.20
N ARG A 47 1.10 -6.38 -4.07
CA ARG A 47 0.66 -7.73 -3.71
C ARG A 47 -0.86 -7.74 -3.65
N CYS A 48 -1.48 -8.61 -4.43
CA CYS A 48 -2.93 -8.77 -4.40
C CYS A 48 -3.41 -9.33 -3.06
N VAL A 49 -4.63 -8.97 -2.69
CA VAL A 49 -5.38 -9.55 -1.58
C VAL A 49 -6.77 -9.92 -2.07
N SER A 50 -7.39 -10.92 -1.44
CA SER A 50 -8.77 -11.31 -1.72
C SER A 50 -9.54 -11.34 -0.40
N GLU A 51 -10.81 -10.97 -0.46
CA GLU A 51 -11.72 -11.21 0.65
C GLU A 51 -11.85 -12.71 0.91
N TYR A 52 -11.97 -13.08 2.18
CA TYR A 52 -12.34 -14.44 2.54
C TYR A 52 -13.86 -14.50 2.72
N SER A 53 -14.55 -15.23 1.86
CA SER A 53 -15.95 -15.56 2.08
C SER A 53 -16.03 -16.77 3.01
N THR A 54 -16.43 -16.54 4.26
CA THR A 54 -16.95 -17.62 5.12
C THR A 54 -18.16 -18.22 4.41
N MET A 55 -18.08 -19.50 4.05
CA MET A 55 -19.27 -20.24 3.64
C MET A 55 -20.26 -20.21 4.81
N GLN A 56 -21.47 -19.71 4.56
CA GLN A 56 -22.55 -19.84 5.54
C GLN A 56 -22.93 -21.31 5.61
N GLN A 57 -22.92 -21.84 6.83
CA GLN A 57 -23.38 -23.18 7.17
C GLN A 57 -24.90 -23.24 7.08
#